data_AF-A0A2T4AZD2-F1
#
_entry.id   AF-A0A2T4AZD2-F1
#
_cell.length_a   1.000
_cell.length_b   1.000
_cell.length_c   1.000
_cell.angle_alpha   90.00
_cell.angle_beta   90.00
_cell.angle_gamma   90.00
#
_symmetry.space_group_name_H-M   'P 1'
#
loop_
_entity.id
_entity.type
_entity.pdbx_description
1 polymer ?
#
loop_
_entity_poly.entity_id
_entity_poly.type
_entity_poly.pdbx_seq_one_letter_code
_entity_poly.pdbx_strand_id
1 'polypeptide(L)'
;MSHKGKNSASSAKGKKPSKAGAESKGEDVLQAVVLADSFQDRYKPFTVETPRCLLPLANTPLIEYTLEFLAMNGVQEVYIYCGAHTDQVEDYIGRSRWASSSKSCPFSVLQFVRVADARSVGDVLRDMDKRSLVDGDFLLVHGDMVSNLILDGALAAHRKRREASAANIMTMILHSGGTEEHRTKTKGITPVFVVDTKTQRCLHYDEMNPLQSDHYLSLDPAIADELSTEFEVRADLIDAQIDICTPEVLALWSESFDYELPRRNFLHGVLKDWELNGKMIYAEIFEDGYAARASNLQMYDAISRDILGRWTFPFIPENNIVPKQAYKKHSNNVVIETGASHAHDAKLQNSVIGTDTSIGSGSRVINSIIGTGCKIGANVTLENSYVWNGTTIGDGTAVSQSILAGNVVAVATAFVRRAVELASPEHGGLDPSKAAERALTACRGAPKFVSEVGVGGGQAAQVDFILALQRALQHYAKGGQQGQDQQQGGKSATLLPAMLQQLYALDILEEEGILGWWADARAVDGEAMAGLKEKCRVLVEWLENAEEEDDDDEDDDDDDDDDSD
;
A
#
# COMPACT_ATOMS: atom_id res chain seq x y z
N MET A 1 -6.92 3.26 -99.23
CA MET A 1 -7.18 4.32 -98.23
C MET A 1 -6.19 4.09 -97.09
N SER A 2 -5.03 4.75 -97.20
CA SER A 2 -4.45 5.66 -96.18
C SER A 2 -4.01 4.96 -94.89
N HIS A 3 -2.75 4.93 -94.44
CA HIS A 3 -1.45 5.38 -94.93
C HIS A 3 -0.39 4.59 -94.11
N LYS A 4 0.57 3.95 -94.80
CA LYS A 4 2.01 3.81 -94.46
C LYS A 4 2.48 4.39 -93.10
N GLY A 5 3.33 3.75 -92.29
CA GLY A 5 4.06 2.50 -92.43
C GLY A 5 5.17 2.35 -91.35
N LYS A 6 5.69 1.11 -91.29
CA LYS A 6 7.04 0.65 -90.94
C LYS A 6 7.58 0.78 -89.49
N ASN A 7 7.88 -0.42 -88.95
CA ASN A 7 9.14 -0.91 -88.35
C ASN A 7 9.69 -0.20 -87.09
N SER A 8 10.34 -0.83 -86.12
CA SER A 8 10.72 -2.22 -85.79
C SER A 8 11.54 -2.16 -84.48
N ALA A 9 11.65 -3.30 -83.80
CA ALA A 9 12.74 -3.73 -82.90
C ALA A 9 12.79 -3.23 -81.43
N SER A 10 12.49 -4.19 -80.54
CA SER A 10 13.09 -4.55 -79.24
C SER A 10 13.84 -3.50 -78.38
N SER A 11 13.40 -3.33 -77.13
CA SER A 11 14.31 -3.04 -76.00
C SER A 11 13.66 -3.31 -74.63
N ALA A 12 14.52 -3.62 -73.67
CA ALA A 12 14.28 -4.13 -72.33
C ALA A 12 13.41 -3.23 -71.43
N LYS A 13 12.51 -3.84 -70.65
CA LYS A 13 11.83 -3.18 -69.52
C LYS A 13 12.76 -3.17 -68.30
N GLY A 14 13.33 -2.00 -68.04
CA GLY A 14 14.01 -1.68 -66.78
C GLY A 14 13.04 -1.72 -65.60
N LYS A 15 13.53 -2.30 -64.49
CA LYS A 15 12.93 -2.26 -63.16
C LYS A 15 12.67 -0.80 -62.73
N LYS A 16 11.44 -0.48 -62.36
CA LYS A 16 11.12 0.71 -61.56
C LYS A 16 11.19 0.36 -60.06
N PRO A 17 11.69 1.26 -59.21
CA PRO A 17 11.98 0.96 -57.82
C PRO A 17 10.70 0.90 -56.98
N SER A 18 10.78 0.05 -55.95
CA SER A 18 9.79 -0.22 -54.91
C SER A 18 9.29 1.06 -54.24
N LYS A 19 7.96 1.20 -54.18
CA LYS A 19 7.30 2.11 -53.24
C LYS A 19 7.68 1.66 -51.83
N ALA A 20 8.44 2.50 -51.13
CA ALA A 20 8.56 2.44 -49.69
C ALA A 20 7.15 2.43 -49.08
N GLY A 21 6.90 1.49 -48.18
CA GLY A 21 5.66 1.39 -47.44
C GLY A 21 5.44 2.70 -46.70
N ALA A 22 4.30 3.34 -46.96
CA ALA A 22 3.80 4.37 -46.08
C ALA A 22 3.50 3.66 -44.76
N GLU A 23 4.30 3.91 -43.74
CA GLU A 23 3.94 3.64 -42.35
C GLU A 23 2.58 4.30 -42.13
N SER A 24 1.57 3.46 -41.89
CA SER A 24 0.30 3.93 -41.38
C SER A 24 0.59 4.58 -40.04
N LYS A 25 0.52 5.91 -39.97
CA LYS A 25 0.34 6.64 -38.72
C LYS A 25 -0.99 6.19 -38.10
N GLY A 26 -0.98 5.02 -37.45
CA GLY A 26 -1.93 4.73 -36.39
C GLY A 26 -1.66 5.74 -35.27
N GLU A 27 -2.71 6.21 -34.61
CA GLU A 27 -2.53 7.02 -33.41
C GLU A 27 -1.71 6.18 -32.41
N ASP A 28 -0.52 6.66 -32.03
CA ASP A 28 0.29 6.00 -31.00
C ASP A 28 -0.51 6.00 -29.69
N VAL A 29 -1.02 4.83 -29.36
CA VAL A 29 -1.79 4.58 -28.14
C VAL A 29 -0.86 4.75 -26.95
N LEU A 30 -1.22 5.64 -26.01
CA LEU A 30 -0.40 5.86 -24.82
C LEU A 30 -0.59 4.67 -23.85
N GLN A 31 0.51 3.96 -23.60
CA GLN A 31 0.57 2.80 -22.70
C GLN A 31 1.12 3.23 -21.33
N ALA A 32 0.73 2.52 -20.28
CA ALA A 32 1.29 2.69 -18.94
C ALA A 32 1.58 1.35 -18.26
N VAL A 33 2.65 1.33 -17.48
CA VAL A 33 3.09 0.22 -16.65
C VAL A 33 2.97 0.65 -15.20
N VAL A 34 2.12 -0.05 -14.44
CA VAL A 34 1.86 0.21 -13.02
C VAL A 34 2.52 -0.88 -12.19
N LEU A 35 3.54 -0.51 -11.42
CA LEU A 35 4.19 -1.37 -10.44
C LEU A 35 3.41 -1.32 -9.12
N ALA A 36 2.44 -2.22 -8.95
CA ALA A 36 1.58 -2.28 -7.77
C ALA A 36 2.28 -2.90 -6.54
N ASP A 37 3.31 -3.72 -6.77
CA ASP A 37 4.23 -4.20 -5.74
C ASP A 37 5.59 -3.50 -5.87
N SER A 38 6.15 -3.09 -4.74
CA SER A 38 7.45 -2.41 -4.66
C SER A 38 8.56 -3.28 -4.08
N PHE A 39 8.28 -4.55 -3.74
CA PHE A 39 9.25 -5.47 -3.12
C PHE A 39 9.90 -4.89 -1.84
N GLN A 40 9.13 -4.09 -1.09
CA GLN A 40 9.60 -3.40 0.10
C GLN A 40 8.76 -3.76 1.33
N ASP A 41 9.45 -3.93 2.46
CA ASP A 41 8.86 -4.37 3.72
C ASP A 41 8.38 -3.25 4.63
N ARG A 42 8.44 -1.97 4.18
CA ARG A 42 8.22 -0.79 5.03
C ARG A 42 6.81 -0.68 5.63
N TYR A 43 5.83 -1.35 5.04
CA TYR A 43 4.43 -1.37 5.52
C TYR A 43 4.08 -2.65 6.26
N LYS A 44 5.03 -3.55 6.54
CA LYS A 44 4.77 -4.67 7.46
C LYS A 44 4.44 -4.10 8.86
N PRO A 45 3.43 -4.65 9.56
CA PRO A 45 2.70 -5.89 9.25
C PRO A 45 1.48 -5.73 8.32
N PHE A 46 1.05 -4.51 7.96
CA PHE A 46 -0.18 -4.31 7.17
C PHE A 46 -0.17 -5.02 5.82
N THR A 47 0.98 -5.06 5.16
CA THR A 47 1.13 -5.69 3.83
C THR A 47 1.22 -7.20 3.83
N VAL A 48 1.06 -7.85 4.99
CA VAL A 48 1.01 -9.31 5.11
C VAL A 48 -0.34 -9.87 4.68
N GLU A 49 -1.42 -9.15 4.95
CA GLU A 49 -2.79 -9.59 4.65
C GLU A 49 -3.35 -8.91 3.40
N THR A 50 -3.02 -7.63 3.19
CA THR A 50 -3.54 -6.80 2.11
C THR A 50 -2.39 -6.16 1.33
N PRO A 51 -2.35 -6.24 -0.01
CA PRO A 51 -1.28 -5.62 -0.78
C PRO A 51 -1.28 -4.10 -0.63
N ARG A 52 -0.10 -3.49 -0.72
CA ARG A 52 0.10 -2.05 -0.44
C ARG A 52 -0.79 -1.14 -1.28
N CYS A 53 -0.97 -1.46 -2.56
CA CYS A 53 -1.82 -0.68 -3.49
C CYS A 53 -3.31 -0.68 -3.10
N LEU A 54 -3.76 -1.63 -2.26
CA LEU A 54 -5.13 -1.69 -1.77
C LEU A 54 -5.31 -1.05 -0.38
N LEU A 55 -4.23 -0.58 0.25
CA LEU A 55 -4.37 0.12 1.53
C LEU A 55 -5.17 1.41 1.35
N PRO A 56 -6.13 1.69 2.25
CA PRO A 56 -7.02 2.82 2.10
C PRO A 56 -6.31 4.12 2.46
N LEU A 57 -6.39 5.12 1.59
CA LEU A 57 -5.98 6.50 1.82
C LEU A 57 -7.23 7.38 1.71
N ALA A 58 -7.62 8.05 2.81
CA ALA A 58 -8.90 8.77 2.86
C ALA A 58 -10.11 7.92 2.40
N ASN A 59 -10.19 6.69 2.91
CA ASN A 59 -11.22 5.67 2.59
C ASN A 59 -11.26 5.20 1.14
N THR A 60 -10.24 5.53 0.34
CA THR A 60 -10.09 5.09 -1.04
C THR A 60 -8.78 4.33 -1.23
N PRO A 61 -8.77 3.14 -1.83
CA PRO A 61 -7.52 2.42 -2.09
C PRO A 61 -6.51 3.22 -2.90
N LEU A 62 -5.22 3.10 -2.58
CA LEU A 62 -4.13 3.83 -3.24
C LEU A 62 -4.13 3.66 -4.78
N ILE A 63 -4.46 2.46 -5.27
CA ILE A 63 -4.49 2.16 -6.71
C ILE A 63 -5.51 3.02 -7.48
N GLU A 64 -6.62 3.41 -6.86
CA GLU A 64 -7.65 4.25 -7.49
C GLU A 64 -7.08 5.63 -7.84
N TYR A 65 -6.28 6.22 -6.96
CA TYR A 65 -5.60 7.50 -7.23
C TYR A 65 -4.62 7.39 -8.41
N THR A 66 -3.93 6.27 -8.52
CA THR A 66 -3.01 6.01 -9.64
C THR A 66 -3.78 5.83 -10.95
N LEU A 67 -4.86 5.07 -10.96
CA LEU A 67 -5.65 4.82 -12.17
C LEU A 67 -6.41 6.08 -12.63
N GLU A 68 -6.97 6.87 -11.73
CA GLU A 68 -7.59 8.16 -12.08
C GLU A 68 -6.57 9.15 -12.66
N PHE A 69 -5.34 9.18 -12.13
CA PHE A 69 -4.26 9.98 -12.70
C PHE A 69 -3.90 9.56 -14.14
N LEU A 70 -3.80 8.26 -14.41
CA LEU A 70 -3.52 7.74 -15.75
C LEU A 70 -4.67 8.04 -16.72
N ALA A 71 -5.91 7.87 -16.26
CA ALA A 71 -7.10 8.18 -17.04
C ALA A 71 -7.19 9.68 -17.39
N MET A 72 -6.88 10.56 -16.44
CA MET A 72 -6.84 12.00 -16.64
C MET A 72 -5.82 12.42 -17.71
N ASN A 73 -4.72 11.68 -17.84
CA ASN A 73 -3.65 11.92 -18.81
C ASN A 73 -3.82 11.16 -20.13
N GLY A 74 -5.01 10.58 -20.39
CA GLY A 74 -5.34 9.97 -21.68
C GLY A 74 -4.66 8.64 -21.97
N VAL A 75 -4.17 7.94 -20.95
CA VAL A 75 -3.66 6.57 -21.09
C VAL A 75 -4.80 5.65 -21.51
N GLN A 76 -4.54 4.78 -22.48
CA GLN A 76 -5.54 3.84 -23.02
C GLN A 76 -5.23 2.40 -22.65
N GLU A 77 -3.95 2.01 -22.57
CA GLU A 77 -3.55 0.65 -22.22
C GLU A 77 -2.75 0.65 -20.91
N VAL A 78 -3.15 -0.19 -19.97
CA VAL A 78 -2.54 -0.28 -18.64
C VAL A 78 -2.10 -1.72 -18.36
N TYR A 79 -0.82 -1.89 -18.05
CA TYR A 79 -0.23 -3.14 -17.61
C TYR A 79 0.08 -3.04 -16.12
N ILE A 80 -0.64 -3.78 -15.29
CA ILE A 80 -0.44 -3.79 -13.84
C ILE A 80 0.39 -5.01 -13.47
N TYR A 81 1.55 -4.76 -12.88
CA TYR A 81 2.33 -5.80 -12.22
C TYR A 81 1.96 -5.86 -10.75
N CYS A 82 1.48 -7.04 -10.32
CA CYS A 82 1.23 -7.37 -8.93
C CYS A 82 2.16 -8.52 -8.54
N GLY A 83 2.83 -8.40 -7.39
CA GLY A 83 3.55 -9.50 -6.76
C GLY A 83 2.64 -10.21 -5.76
N ALA A 84 2.74 -9.83 -4.50
CA ALA A 84 1.92 -10.41 -3.43
C ALA A 84 0.42 -10.14 -3.62
N HIS A 85 -0.41 -11.13 -3.28
CA HIS A 85 -1.89 -11.04 -3.27
C HIS A 85 -2.51 -10.58 -4.61
N THR A 86 -1.92 -10.99 -5.74
CA THR A 86 -2.41 -10.63 -7.08
C THR A 86 -3.92 -10.90 -7.25
N ASP A 87 -4.42 -12.04 -6.77
CA ASP A 87 -5.83 -12.39 -6.89
C ASP A 87 -6.76 -11.39 -6.15
N GLN A 88 -6.31 -10.78 -5.03
CA GLN A 88 -7.09 -9.74 -4.34
C GLN A 88 -7.18 -8.45 -5.18
N VAL A 89 -6.08 -8.07 -5.84
CA VAL A 89 -6.06 -6.88 -6.70
C VAL A 89 -6.92 -7.09 -7.94
N GLU A 90 -6.83 -8.27 -8.56
CA GLU A 90 -7.67 -8.65 -9.70
C GLU A 90 -9.16 -8.66 -9.33
N ASP A 91 -9.54 -9.25 -8.20
CA ASP A 91 -10.92 -9.25 -7.72
C ASP A 91 -11.42 -7.83 -7.41
N TYR A 92 -10.59 -6.99 -6.79
CA TYR A 92 -10.93 -5.59 -6.54
C TYR A 92 -11.19 -4.83 -7.86
N ILE A 93 -10.28 -4.94 -8.83
CA ILE A 93 -10.40 -4.28 -10.14
C ILE A 93 -11.58 -4.84 -10.95
N GLY A 94 -11.85 -6.15 -10.87
CA GLY A 94 -13.00 -6.78 -11.51
C GLY A 94 -14.34 -6.26 -10.98
N ARG A 95 -14.40 -5.81 -9.71
CA ARG A 95 -15.58 -5.23 -9.05
C ARG A 95 -15.65 -3.70 -9.14
N SER A 96 -14.61 -3.04 -9.67
CA SER A 96 -14.49 -1.58 -9.75
C SER A 96 -14.93 -1.05 -11.12
N ARG A 97 -14.84 0.27 -11.31
CA ARG A 97 -15.13 0.91 -12.61
C ARG A 97 -14.11 0.57 -13.70
N TRP A 98 -12.93 0.08 -13.29
CA TRP A 98 -11.77 -0.21 -14.14
C TRP A 98 -11.84 -1.57 -14.83
N ALA A 99 -12.78 -2.42 -14.43
CA ALA A 99 -13.00 -3.70 -15.08
C ALA A 99 -13.22 -3.53 -16.59
N SER A 100 -12.63 -4.40 -17.41
CA SER A 100 -12.76 -4.33 -18.88
C SER A 100 -14.22 -4.47 -19.36
N SER A 101 -15.10 -5.07 -18.55
CA SER A 101 -16.54 -5.17 -18.81
C SER A 101 -17.33 -3.90 -18.48
N SER A 102 -16.74 -2.95 -17.76
CA SER A 102 -17.39 -1.71 -17.33
C SER A 102 -17.42 -0.69 -18.46
N LYS A 103 -18.61 -0.16 -18.77
CA LYS A 103 -18.77 0.92 -19.76
C LYS A 103 -18.13 2.26 -19.34
N SER A 104 -17.77 2.39 -18.06
CA SER A 104 -17.16 3.59 -17.48
C SER A 104 -15.63 3.52 -17.44
N CYS A 105 -15.04 2.40 -17.86
CA CYS A 105 -13.59 2.26 -17.92
C CYS A 105 -13.03 3.11 -19.07
N PRO A 106 -12.07 4.02 -18.81
CA PRO A 106 -11.43 4.81 -19.86
C PRO A 106 -10.35 4.01 -20.62
N PHE A 107 -9.90 2.89 -20.06
CA PHE A 107 -8.85 2.07 -20.66
C PHE A 107 -9.43 1.10 -21.68
N SER A 108 -8.84 1.05 -22.87
CA SER A 108 -9.13 0.04 -23.90
C SER A 108 -8.61 -1.33 -23.47
N VAL A 109 -7.47 -1.36 -22.78
CA VAL A 109 -6.82 -2.57 -22.26
C VAL A 109 -6.37 -2.33 -20.82
N LEU A 110 -6.74 -3.23 -19.91
CA LEU A 110 -6.15 -3.32 -18.58
C LEU A 110 -5.79 -4.79 -18.35
N GLN A 111 -4.49 -5.08 -18.24
CA GLN A 111 -3.97 -6.44 -18.13
C GLN A 111 -3.07 -6.59 -16.92
N PHE A 112 -3.18 -7.75 -16.26
CA PHE A 112 -2.31 -8.12 -15.16
C PHE A 112 -1.12 -8.92 -15.68
N VAL A 113 0.08 -8.44 -15.37
CA VAL A 113 1.33 -9.11 -15.70
C VAL A 113 1.75 -9.95 -14.51
N ARG A 114 1.70 -11.27 -14.67
CA ARG A 114 2.11 -12.24 -13.65
C ARG A 114 3.53 -12.74 -13.96
N VAL A 115 4.44 -12.54 -13.00
CA VAL A 115 5.84 -13.02 -13.06
C VAL A 115 6.10 -13.87 -11.83
N ALA A 116 6.25 -15.18 -12.01
CA ALA A 116 6.27 -16.14 -10.91
C ALA A 116 7.49 -16.01 -9.98
N ASP A 117 8.65 -15.63 -10.54
CA ASP A 117 9.94 -15.61 -9.83
C ASP A 117 10.53 -14.21 -9.63
N ALA A 118 9.72 -13.16 -9.79
CA ALA A 118 10.20 -11.79 -9.64
C ALA A 118 10.59 -11.49 -8.18
N ARG A 119 11.79 -10.95 -7.97
CA ARG A 119 12.30 -10.52 -6.66
C ARG A 119 12.60 -9.04 -6.59
N SER A 120 12.61 -8.37 -7.74
CA SER A 120 12.90 -6.95 -7.87
C SER A 120 12.03 -6.32 -8.97
N VAL A 121 11.98 -4.99 -8.98
CA VAL A 121 11.36 -4.24 -10.08
C VAL A 121 12.07 -4.53 -11.41
N GLY A 122 13.40 -4.70 -11.37
CA GLY A 122 14.19 -5.06 -12.55
C GLY A 122 13.75 -6.36 -13.22
N ASP A 123 13.41 -7.39 -12.44
CA ASP A 123 12.94 -8.68 -13.00
C ASP A 123 11.63 -8.52 -13.77
N VAL A 124 10.75 -7.65 -13.28
CA VAL A 124 9.47 -7.35 -13.92
C VAL A 124 9.71 -6.63 -15.24
N LEU A 125 10.52 -5.57 -15.25
CA LEU A 125 10.79 -4.78 -16.45
C LEU A 125 11.49 -5.61 -17.54
N ARG A 126 12.40 -6.52 -17.16
CA ARG A 126 13.01 -7.49 -18.07
C ARG A 126 12.01 -8.47 -18.66
N ASP A 127 11.07 -8.96 -17.85
CA ASP A 127 10.04 -9.88 -18.32
C ASP A 127 9.07 -9.19 -19.29
N MET A 128 8.77 -7.91 -19.04
CA MET A 128 7.98 -7.09 -19.96
C MET A 128 8.66 -6.88 -21.32
N ASP A 129 9.97 -6.64 -21.33
CA ASP A 129 10.78 -6.54 -22.54
C ASP A 129 10.75 -7.85 -23.35
N LYS A 130 10.99 -8.98 -22.67
CA LYS A 130 10.96 -10.33 -23.28
C LYS A 130 9.63 -10.67 -23.93
N ARG A 131 8.52 -10.19 -23.35
CA ARG A 131 7.17 -10.39 -23.87
C ARG A 131 6.78 -9.36 -24.93
N SER A 132 7.58 -8.31 -25.13
CA SER A 132 7.32 -7.19 -26.02
C SER A 132 5.91 -6.61 -25.84
N LEU A 133 5.55 -6.35 -24.57
CA LEU A 133 4.21 -5.83 -24.22
C LEU A 133 4.04 -4.34 -24.55
N VAL A 134 5.14 -3.63 -24.76
CA VAL A 134 5.17 -2.17 -24.93
C VAL A 134 5.90 -1.86 -26.22
N ASP A 135 5.18 -1.25 -27.17
CA ASP A 135 5.68 -0.99 -28.52
C ASP A 135 6.12 0.47 -28.73
N GLY A 136 5.67 1.38 -27.85
CA GLY A 136 5.90 2.83 -27.96
C GLY A 136 6.32 3.50 -26.65
N ASP A 137 6.29 4.84 -26.65
CA ASP A 137 6.56 5.63 -25.45
C ASP A 137 5.47 5.31 -24.40
N PHE A 138 5.87 5.04 -23.17
CA PHE A 138 4.97 4.60 -22.10
C PHE A 138 5.26 5.31 -20.78
N LEU A 139 4.25 5.34 -19.90
CA LEU A 139 4.41 5.82 -18.52
C LEU A 139 4.80 4.66 -17.61
N LEU A 140 5.88 4.81 -16.84
CA LEU A 140 6.23 3.91 -15.74
C LEU A 140 5.86 4.61 -14.42
N VAL A 141 4.94 4.01 -13.66
CA VAL A 141 4.44 4.55 -12.39
C VAL A 141 4.32 3.45 -11.34
N HIS A 142 4.21 3.85 -10.08
CA HIS A 142 3.91 2.94 -8.98
C HIS A 142 2.44 3.02 -8.55
N GLY A 143 1.85 1.89 -8.13
CA GLY A 143 0.45 1.81 -7.69
C GLY A 143 0.13 2.46 -6.33
N ASP A 144 1.08 3.21 -5.75
CA ASP A 144 0.96 3.92 -4.48
C ASP A 144 1.24 5.44 -4.62
N MET A 145 1.08 5.99 -5.83
CA MET A 145 1.23 7.42 -6.09
C MET A 145 -0.09 8.18 -6.08
N VAL A 146 -0.02 9.44 -5.69
CA VAL A 146 -1.12 10.42 -5.78
C VAL A 146 -0.59 11.65 -6.50
N SER A 147 -1.19 11.98 -7.64
CA SER A 147 -0.81 13.16 -8.42
C SER A 147 -1.99 13.69 -9.20
N ASN A 148 -2.03 15.01 -9.41
CA ASN A 148 -2.98 15.71 -10.28
C ASN A 148 -2.28 16.48 -11.41
N LEU A 149 -1.03 16.12 -11.74
CA LEU A 149 -0.27 16.75 -12.81
C LEU A 149 -0.86 16.39 -14.19
N ILE A 150 -0.89 17.39 -15.08
CA ILE A 150 -1.28 17.23 -16.49
C ILE A 150 0.00 17.08 -17.32
N LEU A 151 0.18 15.92 -17.94
CA LEU A 151 1.41 15.50 -18.60
C LEU A 151 1.47 15.83 -20.09
N ASP A 152 0.42 16.38 -20.70
CA ASP A 152 0.37 16.68 -22.14
C ASP A 152 1.61 17.45 -22.65
N GLY A 153 2.03 18.48 -21.89
CA GLY A 153 3.21 19.27 -22.20
C GLY A 153 4.51 18.45 -22.10
N ALA A 154 4.64 17.65 -21.04
CA ALA A 154 5.81 16.81 -20.80
C ALA A 154 5.93 15.67 -21.84
N LEU A 155 4.81 15.04 -22.20
CA LEU A 155 4.73 14.02 -23.25
C LEU A 155 5.10 14.60 -24.62
N ALA A 156 4.59 15.79 -24.96
CA ALA A 156 4.94 16.47 -26.20
C ALA A 156 6.43 16.85 -26.25
N ALA A 157 6.97 17.35 -25.13
CA ALA A 157 8.40 17.68 -25.01
C ALA A 157 9.27 16.42 -25.13
N HIS A 158 8.88 15.31 -24.49
CA HIS A 158 9.57 14.02 -24.59
C HIS A 158 9.59 13.52 -26.03
N ARG A 159 8.43 13.47 -26.70
CA ARG A 159 8.32 13.05 -28.11
C ARG A 159 9.20 13.90 -29.03
N LYS A 160 9.17 15.22 -28.86
CA LYS A 160 10.02 16.15 -29.62
C LYS A 160 11.52 15.89 -29.40
N ARG A 161 11.94 15.62 -28.16
CA ARG A 161 13.33 15.26 -27.84
C ARG A 161 13.70 13.92 -28.49
N ARG A 162 12.85 12.91 -28.38
CA ARG A 162 13.05 11.58 -28.99
C ARG A 162 13.17 11.65 -30.52
N GLU A 163 12.33 12.45 -31.18
CA GLU A 163 12.42 12.68 -32.64
C GLU A 163 13.74 13.35 -33.05
N ALA A 164 14.33 14.19 -32.18
CA ALA A 164 15.63 14.80 -32.43
C ALA A 164 16.80 13.82 -32.22
N SER A 165 16.67 12.88 -31.27
CA SER A 165 17.66 11.83 -31.03
C SER A 165 17.01 10.63 -30.35
N ALA A 166 17.18 9.45 -30.94
CA ALA A 166 16.75 8.18 -30.35
C ALA A 166 17.46 7.87 -29.01
N ALA A 167 18.59 8.53 -28.72
CA ALA A 167 19.29 8.40 -27.44
C ALA A 167 18.53 9.01 -26.25
N ASN A 168 17.45 9.78 -26.50
CA ASN A 168 16.64 10.37 -25.46
C ASN A 168 15.59 9.36 -24.97
N ILE A 169 15.94 8.62 -23.92
CA ILE A 169 15.19 7.42 -23.52
C ILE A 169 14.16 7.65 -22.42
N MET A 170 14.36 8.67 -21.58
CA MET A 170 13.51 8.86 -20.40
C MET A 170 13.35 10.34 -20.04
N THR A 171 12.17 10.70 -19.54
CA THR A 171 11.89 12.00 -18.91
C THR A 171 11.22 11.75 -17.56
N MET A 172 11.91 12.12 -16.48
CA MET A 172 11.40 12.03 -15.12
C MET A 172 10.51 13.24 -14.83
N ILE A 173 9.34 13.00 -14.24
CA ILE A 173 8.45 14.06 -13.79
C ILE A 173 8.72 14.34 -12.31
N LEU A 174 9.19 15.55 -12.02
CA LEU A 174 9.53 16.00 -10.67
C LEU A 174 8.65 17.18 -10.28
N HIS A 175 8.32 17.29 -9.00
CA HIS A 175 7.56 18.42 -8.48
C HIS A 175 8.44 19.29 -7.58
N SER A 176 8.39 20.60 -7.75
CA SER A 176 9.16 21.53 -6.92
C SER A 176 8.55 21.62 -5.52
N GLY A 177 9.24 21.09 -4.51
CA GLY A 177 8.83 21.20 -3.10
C GLY A 177 9.23 22.53 -2.44
N GLY A 178 9.73 23.50 -3.21
CA GLY A 178 10.23 24.78 -2.72
C GLY A 178 11.50 24.68 -1.87
N THR A 179 12.04 25.80 -1.38
CA THR A 179 13.25 25.78 -0.53
C THR A 179 12.95 25.51 0.94
N GLU A 180 11.69 25.61 1.37
CA GLU A 180 11.25 25.38 2.74
C GLU A 180 11.00 23.89 3.04
N GLU A 181 10.85 23.54 4.33
CA GLU A 181 10.44 22.19 4.74
C GLU A 181 9.01 21.92 4.26
N HIS A 182 8.89 21.09 3.22
CA HIS A 182 7.61 20.62 2.71
C HIS A 182 7.26 19.27 3.33
N ARG A 183 5.99 19.08 3.72
CA ARG A 183 5.54 17.87 4.44
C ARG A 183 5.81 16.57 3.67
N THR A 184 5.72 16.62 2.34
CA THR A 184 5.95 15.47 1.46
C THR A 184 7.42 15.29 1.04
N LYS A 185 8.35 16.10 1.57
CA LYS A 185 9.77 15.78 1.42
C LYS A 185 10.13 14.66 2.37
N THR A 186 10.66 13.59 1.81
CA THR A 186 11.11 12.41 2.56
C THR A 186 12.26 12.78 3.48
N LYS A 187 12.09 12.56 4.79
CA LYS A 187 13.13 12.85 5.79
C LYS A 187 14.20 11.77 5.90
N GLY A 188 13.88 10.54 5.48
CA GLY A 188 14.79 9.40 5.59
C GLY A 188 15.77 9.25 4.42
N ILE A 189 15.34 9.64 3.21
CA ILE A 189 16.17 9.61 2.00
C ILE A 189 15.88 10.90 1.26
N THR A 190 16.91 11.72 1.04
CA THR A 190 16.82 12.97 0.30
C THR A 190 17.42 12.75 -1.09
N PRO A 191 16.60 12.72 -2.16
CA PRO A 191 17.12 12.64 -3.51
C PRO A 191 17.77 13.99 -3.89
N VAL A 192 18.92 13.93 -4.55
CA VAL A 192 19.63 15.09 -5.05
C VAL A 192 19.81 14.93 -6.56
N PHE A 193 19.29 15.91 -7.31
CA PHE A 193 19.37 15.94 -8.76
C PHE A 193 20.33 17.03 -9.21
N VAL A 194 21.17 16.73 -10.19
CA VAL A 194 21.94 17.75 -10.92
C VAL A 194 21.33 17.88 -12.30
N VAL A 195 20.78 19.06 -12.59
CA VAL A 195 19.99 19.31 -13.80
C VAL A 195 20.60 20.47 -14.57
N ASP A 196 20.78 20.27 -15.88
CA ASP A 196 21.18 21.32 -16.81
C ASP A 196 20.07 22.37 -16.96
N THR A 197 20.38 23.65 -16.78
CA THR A 197 19.35 24.70 -16.74
C THR A 197 18.72 24.98 -18.10
N LYS A 198 19.44 24.75 -19.20
CA LYS A 198 19.00 25.08 -20.57
C LYS A 198 18.19 23.97 -21.22
N THR A 199 18.66 22.73 -21.05
CA THR A 199 18.14 21.54 -21.71
C THR A 199 17.26 20.71 -20.79
N GLN A 200 17.31 20.96 -19.48
CA GLN A 200 16.65 20.17 -18.45
C GLN A 200 17.09 18.69 -18.47
N ARG A 201 18.32 18.43 -18.95
CA ARG A 201 18.95 17.11 -18.88
C ARG A 201 19.36 16.82 -17.43
N CYS A 202 19.04 15.63 -16.94
CA CYS A 202 19.60 15.14 -15.69
C CYS A 202 21.04 14.67 -15.95
N LEU A 203 22.00 15.26 -15.23
CA LEU A 203 23.43 15.01 -15.38
C LEU A 203 23.93 14.05 -14.31
N HIS A 204 23.38 14.13 -13.10
CA HIS A 204 23.75 13.30 -11.98
C HIS A 204 22.57 13.13 -11.01
N TYR A 205 22.54 11.99 -10.32
CA TYR A 205 21.54 11.65 -9.33
C TYR A 205 22.20 10.91 -8.17
N ASP A 206 21.85 11.30 -6.95
CA ASP A 206 22.28 10.61 -5.73
C ASP A 206 21.18 10.64 -4.66
N GLU A 207 21.26 9.74 -3.69
CA GLU A 207 20.33 9.62 -2.56
C GLU A 207 21.10 9.81 -1.24
N MET A 208 20.82 10.89 -0.50
CA MET A 208 21.43 11.12 0.81
C MET A 208 20.58 10.54 1.95
N ASN A 209 21.21 9.81 2.86
CA ASN A 209 20.58 9.32 4.08
C ASN A 209 21.18 10.03 5.31
N PRO A 210 20.37 10.60 6.23
CA PRO A 210 20.87 11.22 7.46
C PRO A 210 21.77 10.31 8.32
N LEU A 211 21.61 8.98 8.21
CA LEU A 211 22.36 7.99 8.99
C LEU A 211 23.69 7.56 8.33
N GLN A 212 23.98 7.99 7.11
CA GLN A 212 25.22 7.63 6.43
C GLN A 212 26.43 8.39 7.03
N SER A 213 27.61 7.77 7.02
CA SER A 213 28.85 8.42 7.52
C SER A 213 29.28 9.61 6.66
N ASP A 214 28.94 9.57 5.38
CA ASP A 214 29.45 10.47 4.36
C ASP A 214 28.39 11.51 4.01
N HIS A 215 28.51 12.71 4.57
CA HIS A 215 27.56 13.80 4.38
C HIS A 215 27.87 14.68 3.15
N TYR A 216 28.51 14.11 2.13
CA TYR A 216 28.99 14.83 0.95
C TYR A 216 28.41 14.23 -0.33
N LEU A 217 28.08 15.09 -1.29
CA LEU A 217 27.78 14.70 -2.67
C LEU A 217 29.10 14.65 -3.45
N SER A 218 29.37 13.54 -4.14
CA SER A 218 30.53 13.44 -5.03
C SER A 218 30.09 13.58 -6.48
N LEU A 219 30.44 14.71 -7.09
CA LEU A 219 30.18 14.98 -8.50
C LEU A 219 31.42 14.69 -9.32
N ASP A 220 31.22 14.00 -10.46
CA ASP A 220 32.28 13.79 -11.43
C ASP A 220 32.63 15.14 -12.09
N PRO A 221 33.90 15.59 -12.06
CA PRO A 221 34.34 16.80 -12.74
C PRO A 221 33.99 16.82 -14.24
N ALA A 222 33.88 15.66 -14.90
CA ALA A 222 33.46 15.56 -16.30
C ALA A 222 32.09 16.21 -16.57
N ILE A 223 31.23 16.32 -15.55
CA ILE A 223 29.95 17.02 -15.67
C ILE A 223 30.17 18.49 -16.04
N ALA A 224 31.08 19.17 -15.35
CA ALA A 224 31.37 20.58 -15.59
C ALA A 224 32.24 20.80 -16.83
N ASP A 225 33.14 19.85 -17.12
CA ASP A 225 34.12 19.98 -18.21
C ASP A 225 33.53 19.59 -19.58
N GLU A 226 32.65 18.59 -19.64
CA GLU A 226 32.20 17.98 -20.90
C GLU A 226 30.68 18.07 -21.13
N LEU A 227 29.87 18.00 -20.06
CA LEU A 227 28.42 17.89 -20.19
C LEU A 227 27.72 19.25 -20.16
N SER A 228 28.00 20.08 -19.16
CA SER A 228 27.38 21.40 -19.03
C SER A 228 28.17 22.36 -18.16
N THR A 229 28.24 23.61 -18.61
CA THR A 229 28.79 24.74 -17.83
C THR A 229 27.75 25.44 -16.97
N GLU A 230 26.44 25.15 -17.15
CA GLU A 230 25.33 25.80 -16.44
C GLU A 230 24.34 24.74 -15.94
N PHE A 231 24.57 24.26 -14.72
CA PHE A 231 23.71 23.29 -14.06
C PHE A 231 23.34 23.73 -12.64
N GLU A 232 22.23 23.22 -12.15
CA GLU A 232 21.75 23.41 -10.77
C GLU A 232 21.80 22.08 -10.01
N VAL A 233 22.20 22.16 -8.73
CA VAL A 233 22.09 21.05 -7.78
C VAL A 233 20.82 21.28 -6.95
N ARG A 234 19.86 20.38 -7.09
CA ARG A 234 18.49 20.52 -6.59
C ARG A 234 18.16 19.39 -5.62
N ALA A 235 17.99 19.74 -4.34
CA ALA A 235 17.52 18.85 -3.27
C ALA A 235 16.10 19.21 -2.78
N ASP A 236 15.46 20.17 -3.46
CA ASP A 236 14.11 20.65 -3.20
C ASP A 236 13.03 19.86 -3.95
N LEU A 237 13.41 19.02 -4.91
CA LEU A 237 12.50 18.30 -5.78
C LEU A 237 11.88 17.08 -5.08
N ILE A 238 10.59 16.90 -5.28
CA ILE A 238 9.81 15.75 -4.84
C ILE A 238 9.71 14.78 -6.01
N ASP A 239 10.21 13.57 -5.80
CA ASP A 239 10.18 12.48 -6.78
C ASP A 239 9.02 11.52 -6.48
N ALA A 240 7.93 11.66 -7.23
CA ALA A 240 6.80 10.74 -7.18
C ALA A 240 7.04 9.45 -7.99
N GLN A 241 8.17 9.34 -8.68
CA GLN A 241 8.54 8.23 -9.56
C GLN A 241 7.52 8.01 -10.68
N ILE A 242 7.23 9.10 -11.39
CA ILE A 242 6.44 9.13 -12.62
C ILE A 242 7.44 9.37 -13.75
N ASP A 243 7.69 8.34 -14.56
CA ASP A 243 8.69 8.40 -15.62
C ASP A 243 8.03 8.17 -16.98
N ILE A 244 8.32 9.04 -17.95
CA ILE A 244 7.99 8.82 -19.36
C ILE A 244 9.19 8.10 -19.98
N CYS A 245 8.98 6.89 -20.47
CA CYS A 245 10.03 5.99 -20.96
C CYS A 245 9.81 5.60 -22.41
N THR A 246 10.89 5.38 -23.15
CA THR A 246 10.87 4.65 -24.41
C THR A 246 11.12 3.15 -24.16
N PRO A 247 10.79 2.26 -25.11
CA PRO A 247 11.09 0.82 -24.98
C PRO A 247 12.59 0.53 -24.80
N GLU A 248 13.49 1.43 -25.20
CA GLU A 248 14.93 1.29 -24.95
C GLU A 248 15.28 1.24 -23.45
N VAL A 249 14.46 1.85 -22.59
CA VAL A 249 14.61 1.70 -21.14
C VAL A 249 14.52 0.24 -20.75
N LEU A 250 13.50 -0.49 -21.25
CA LEU A 250 13.31 -1.91 -20.96
C LEU A 250 14.47 -2.76 -21.51
N ALA A 251 14.97 -2.45 -22.70
CA ALA A 251 16.15 -3.11 -23.26
C ALA A 251 17.39 -2.97 -22.37
N LEU A 252 17.64 -1.79 -21.80
CA LEU A 252 18.75 -1.57 -20.86
C LEU A 252 18.61 -2.38 -19.57
N TRP A 253 17.38 -2.58 -19.06
CA TRP A 253 17.14 -3.48 -17.93
C TRP A 253 17.45 -4.94 -18.29
N SER A 254 17.18 -5.36 -19.52
CA SER A 254 17.51 -6.70 -20.04
C SER A 254 19.01 -6.92 -20.25
N GLU A 255 19.76 -5.89 -20.62
CA GLU A 255 21.21 -5.94 -20.78
C GLU A 255 21.95 -6.01 -19.43
N SER A 256 21.44 -5.30 -18.42
CA SER A 256 22.09 -5.17 -17.10
C SER A 256 21.27 -5.84 -15.98
N PHE A 257 21.73 -7.00 -15.54
CA PHE A 257 21.10 -7.77 -14.46
C PHE A 257 21.23 -7.14 -13.07
N ASP A 258 22.20 -6.23 -12.88
CA ASP A 258 22.47 -5.57 -11.59
C ASP A 258 21.47 -4.46 -11.25
N TYR A 259 20.63 -4.05 -12.21
CA TYR A 259 19.60 -3.07 -11.96
C TYR A 259 18.42 -3.71 -11.23
N GLU A 260 18.20 -3.32 -9.97
CA GLU A 260 17.05 -3.77 -9.16
C GLU A 260 16.02 -2.64 -8.94
N LEU A 261 16.48 -1.42 -8.65
CA LEU A 261 15.65 -0.25 -8.35
C LEU A 261 15.75 0.85 -9.42
N PRO A 262 14.63 1.51 -9.80
CA PRO A 262 14.62 2.52 -10.87
C PRO A 262 15.56 3.72 -10.65
N ARG A 263 15.72 4.15 -9.39
CA ARG A 263 16.55 5.32 -9.05
C ARG A 263 17.99 4.93 -8.70
N ARG A 264 18.18 4.35 -7.52
CA ARG A 264 19.52 3.98 -6.99
C ARG A 264 20.38 3.12 -7.93
N ASN A 265 19.79 2.25 -8.74
CA ASN A 265 20.55 1.38 -9.64
C ASN A 265 20.50 1.86 -11.09
N PHE A 266 19.30 1.94 -11.68
CA PHE A 266 19.15 2.24 -13.10
C PHE A 266 19.52 3.69 -13.44
N LEU A 267 18.87 4.69 -12.84
CA LEU A 267 19.17 6.10 -13.11
C LEU A 267 20.63 6.45 -12.80
N HIS A 268 21.11 6.07 -11.61
CA HIS A 268 22.51 6.30 -11.23
C HIS A 268 23.49 5.61 -12.20
N GLY A 269 23.22 4.36 -12.59
CA GLY A 269 24.07 3.61 -13.53
C GLY A 269 24.12 4.23 -14.92
N VAL A 270 22.96 4.57 -15.50
CA VAL A 270 22.88 5.17 -16.84
C VAL A 270 23.59 6.52 -16.90
N LEU A 271 23.43 7.35 -15.85
CA LEU A 271 24.10 8.66 -15.78
C LEU A 271 25.61 8.56 -15.56
N LYS A 272 26.07 7.55 -14.82
CA LYS A 272 27.50 7.33 -14.58
C LYS A 272 28.21 6.79 -15.82
N ASP A 273 27.59 5.86 -16.53
CA ASP A 273 28.16 5.21 -17.73
C ASP A 273 27.75 5.93 -19.03
N TRP A 274 27.47 7.23 -18.97
CA TRP A 274 26.93 8.01 -20.08
C TRP A 274 27.84 8.00 -21.33
N GLU A 275 29.16 7.90 -21.15
CA GLU A 275 30.13 7.79 -22.26
C GLU A 275 29.96 6.49 -23.05
N LEU A 276 29.56 5.41 -22.38
CA LEU A 276 29.45 4.07 -22.97
C LEU A 276 28.08 3.84 -23.59
N ASN A 277 27.02 4.21 -22.88
CA ASN A 277 25.65 3.98 -23.35
C ASN A 277 25.14 5.10 -24.28
N GLY A 278 25.68 6.32 -24.16
CA GLY A 278 25.28 7.49 -24.95
C GLY A 278 23.82 7.92 -24.76
N LYS A 279 23.12 7.38 -23.75
CA LYS A 279 21.70 7.60 -23.49
C LYS A 279 21.49 8.81 -22.59
N MET A 280 20.38 9.50 -22.83
CA MET A 280 20.07 10.78 -22.22
C MET A 280 18.74 10.70 -21.46
N ILE A 281 18.75 11.23 -20.24
CA ILE A 281 17.60 11.30 -19.34
C ILE A 281 17.33 12.77 -19.03
N TYR A 282 16.07 13.18 -19.10
CA TYR A 282 15.63 14.55 -18.82
C TYR A 282 14.78 14.61 -17.57
N ALA A 283 14.71 15.79 -16.95
CA ALA A 283 13.83 16.08 -15.83
C ALA A 283 12.85 17.18 -16.22
N GLU A 284 11.55 16.91 -16.15
CA GLU A 284 10.52 17.93 -16.31
C GLU A 284 10.04 18.33 -14.92
N ILE A 285 10.28 19.60 -14.54
CA ILE A 285 10.01 20.10 -13.19
C ILE A 285 8.71 20.91 -13.20
N PHE A 286 7.73 20.46 -12.43
CA PHE A 286 6.44 21.13 -12.24
C PHE A 286 6.46 21.99 -10.98
N GLU A 287 6.20 23.29 -11.11
CA GLU A 287 6.01 24.19 -9.97
C GLU A 287 4.58 24.11 -9.40
N ASP A 288 3.59 23.94 -10.28
CA ASP A 288 2.18 23.87 -9.92
C ASP A 288 1.65 22.42 -9.93
N GLY A 289 0.68 22.17 -9.07
CA GLY A 289 0.04 20.86 -8.90
C GLY A 289 0.60 20.09 -7.70
N TYR A 290 0.34 18.79 -7.69
CA TYR A 290 0.70 17.88 -6.60
C TYR A 290 1.18 16.55 -7.18
N ALA A 291 2.27 16.04 -6.65
CA ALA A 291 2.73 14.69 -6.91
C ALA A 291 3.50 14.18 -5.69
N ALA A 292 3.08 13.03 -5.17
CA ALA A 292 3.76 12.35 -4.07
C ALA A 292 3.48 10.85 -4.11
N ARG A 293 4.35 10.07 -3.47
CA ARG A 293 4.23 8.62 -3.37
C ARG A 293 4.20 8.17 -1.91
N ALA A 294 3.26 7.29 -1.56
CA ALA A 294 3.13 6.72 -0.22
C ALA A 294 4.18 5.62 0.03
N SER A 295 5.46 5.96 -0.05
CA SER A 295 6.57 5.00 0.06
C SER A 295 6.78 4.45 1.48
N ASN A 296 6.38 5.19 2.51
CA ASN A 296 6.48 4.82 3.91
C ASN A 296 5.35 5.46 4.74
N LEU A 297 5.25 5.12 6.03
CA LEU A 297 4.18 5.61 6.92
C LEU A 297 4.20 7.12 7.14
N GLN A 298 5.38 7.77 7.11
CA GLN A 298 5.47 9.23 7.20
C GLN A 298 4.86 9.89 5.96
N MET A 299 5.15 9.32 4.78
CA MET A 299 4.58 9.77 3.51
C MET A 299 3.08 9.50 3.45
N TYR A 300 2.62 8.37 3.99
CA TYR A 300 1.19 8.08 4.12
C TYR A 300 0.48 9.13 5.00
N ASP A 301 1.05 9.49 6.16
CA ASP A 301 0.52 10.59 7.01
C ASP A 301 0.56 11.94 6.28
N ALA A 302 1.65 12.24 5.59
CA ALA A 302 1.82 13.48 4.83
C ALA A 302 0.72 13.64 3.76
N ILE A 303 0.59 12.64 2.88
CA ILE A 303 -0.35 12.64 1.76
C ILE A 303 -1.79 12.63 2.29
N SER A 304 -2.09 11.88 3.35
CA SER A 304 -3.41 11.89 3.98
C SER A 304 -3.82 13.28 4.44
N ARG A 305 -2.91 14.02 5.07
CA ARG A 305 -3.17 15.41 5.49
C ARG A 305 -3.28 16.37 4.32
N ASP A 306 -2.55 16.12 3.23
CA ASP A 306 -2.62 16.94 2.03
C ASP A 306 -3.95 16.75 1.29
N ILE A 307 -4.49 15.53 1.30
CA ILE A 307 -5.85 15.24 0.82
C ILE A 307 -6.89 15.98 1.68
N LEU A 308 -6.78 15.93 3.02
CA LEU A 308 -7.65 16.71 3.92
C LEU A 308 -7.54 18.23 3.65
N GLY A 309 -6.32 18.68 3.35
CA GLY A 309 -5.99 20.05 2.94
C GLY A 309 -6.42 20.41 1.52
N ARG A 310 -6.93 19.46 0.73
CA ARG A 310 -7.37 19.62 -0.67
C ARG A 310 -6.28 20.01 -1.66
N TRP A 311 -5.02 19.72 -1.35
CA TRP A 311 -3.90 19.93 -2.28
C TRP A 311 -3.99 19.02 -3.51
N THR A 312 -4.65 17.87 -3.38
CA THR A 312 -4.79 16.84 -4.43
C THR A 312 -6.00 17.05 -5.34
N PHE A 313 -6.66 18.21 -5.32
CA PHE A 313 -7.85 18.46 -6.15
C PHE A 313 -7.57 18.16 -7.65
N PRO A 314 -8.43 17.41 -8.37
CA PRO A 314 -9.79 17.00 -8.01
C PRO A 314 -9.89 15.67 -7.23
N PHE A 315 -8.78 15.01 -6.89
CA PHE A 315 -8.74 13.73 -6.19
C PHE A 315 -8.89 13.90 -4.67
N ILE A 316 -10.07 14.36 -4.27
CA ILE A 316 -10.49 14.56 -2.87
C ILE A 316 -11.79 13.78 -2.58
N PRO A 317 -12.04 13.35 -1.33
CA PRO A 317 -13.17 12.48 -1.01
C PRO A 317 -14.52 13.05 -1.44
N GLU A 318 -14.77 14.35 -1.28
CA GLU A 318 -16.06 14.96 -1.65
C GLU A 318 -16.37 14.98 -3.15
N ASN A 319 -15.37 14.74 -4.01
CA ASN A 319 -15.60 14.58 -5.44
C ASN A 319 -16.01 13.15 -5.83
N ASN A 320 -16.04 12.22 -4.86
CA ASN A 320 -16.51 10.84 -5.05
C ASN A 320 -15.84 10.16 -6.26
N ILE A 321 -14.51 10.12 -6.25
CA ILE A 321 -13.69 9.53 -7.32
C ILE A 321 -14.10 8.07 -7.60
N VAL A 322 -14.46 7.31 -6.56
CA VAL A 322 -15.03 5.97 -6.72
C VAL A 322 -16.55 6.07 -6.82
N PRO A 323 -17.20 5.53 -7.87
CA PRO A 323 -18.65 5.68 -8.09
C PRO A 323 -19.57 5.17 -6.98
N LYS A 324 -19.07 4.32 -6.08
CA LYS A 324 -19.84 3.79 -4.93
C LYS A 324 -19.86 4.74 -3.73
N GLN A 325 -18.97 5.74 -3.71
CA GLN A 325 -18.82 6.66 -2.58
C GLN A 325 -19.82 7.81 -2.68
N ALA A 326 -20.28 8.28 -1.52
CA ALA A 326 -21.27 9.36 -1.42
C ALA A 326 -20.93 10.39 -0.32
N TYR A 327 -19.69 10.84 -0.32
CA TYR A 327 -19.15 11.88 0.55
C TYR A 327 -19.73 13.26 0.24
N LYS A 328 -20.06 13.99 1.30
CA LYS A 328 -20.51 15.39 1.25
C LYS A 328 -19.70 16.22 2.22
N LYS A 329 -19.38 17.45 1.81
CA LYS A 329 -18.66 18.41 2.65
C LYS A 329 -19.63 19.10 3.62
N HIS A 330 -19.23 19.17 4.88
CA HIS A 330 -19.90 19.88 5.97
C HIS A 330 -19.04 21.05 6.47
N SER A 331 -19.49 21.72 7.53
CA SER A 331 -18.72 22.78 8.21
C SER A 331 -17.39 22.25 8.77
N ASN A 332 -16.48 23.17 9.11
CA ASN A 332 -15.17 22.85 9.69
C ASN A 332 -14.30 21.88 8.86
N ASN A 333 -14.47 21.87 7.53
CA ASN A 333 -13.78 20.93 6.62
C ASN A 333 -14.01 19.45 6.94
N VAL A 334 -15.13 19.12 7.59
CA VAL A 334 -15.54 17.73 7.81
C VAL A 334 -16.20 17.19 6.55
N VAL A 335 -15.87 15.97 6.15
CA VAL A 335 -16.46 15.28 5.00
C VAL A 335 -17.09 13.99 5.49
N ILE A 336 -18.39 13.84 5.28
CA ILE A 336 -19.18 12.74 5.82
C ILE A 336 -19.85 12.00 4.67
N GLU A 337 -19.70 10.69 4.65
CA GLU A 337 -20.41 9.83 3.72
C GLU A 337 -21.86 9.58 4.16
N THR A 338 -22.75 9.43 3.19
CA THR A 338 -24.15 9.08 3.46
C THR A 338 -24.23 7.74 4.18
N GLY A 339 -24.89 7.71 5.35
CA GLY A 339 -25.00 6.51 6.22
C GLY A 339 -24.25 6.65 7.54
N ALA A 340 -23.28 7.55 7.64
CA ALA A 340 -22.62 7.83 8.91
C ALA A 340 -23.52 8.61 9.88
N SER A 341 -23.41 8.31 11.17
CA SER A 341 -24.12 8.97 12.26
C SER A 341 -23.14 9.49 13.32
N HIS A 342 -23.46 10.63 13.93
CA HIS A 342 -22.67 11.21 15.01
C HIS A 342 -23.59 11.88 16.02
N ALA A 343 -23.19 11.83 17.30
CA ALA A 343 -23.91 12.53 18.36
C ALA A 343 -23.87 14.05 18.16
N HIS A 344 -24.95 14.74 18.57
CA HIS A 344 -25.12 16.19 18.37
C HIS A 344 -24.04 17.02 19.10
N ASP A 345 -23.50 16.51 20.19
CA ASP A 345 -22.47 17.14 21.01
C ASP A 345 -21.04 16.77 20.60
N ALA A 346 -20.87 15.88 19.61
CA ALA A 346 -19.56 15.49 19.11
C ALA A 346 -18.86 16.65 18.37
N LYS A 347 -17.56 16.83 18.64
CA LYS A 347 -16.75 17.88 18.02
C LYS A 347 -15.93 17.32 16.87
N LEU A 348 -16.34 17.63 15.65
CA LEU A 348 -15.69 17.18 14.42
C LEU A 348 -14.98 18.35 13.72
N GLN A 349 -13.72 18.15 13.32
CA GLN A 349 -12.94 19.15 12.60
C GLN A 349 -11.96 18.50 11.61
N ASN A 350 -11.93 19.02 10.38
CA ASN A 350 -10.97 18.64 9.34
C ASN A 350 -10.77 17.12 9.21
N SER A 351 -11.88 16.37 9.16
CA SER A 351 -11.87 14.92 9.28
C SER A 351 -12.80 14.29 8.24
N VAL A 352 -12.49 13.06 7.82
CA VAL A 352 -13.30 12.29 6.87
C VAL A 352 -13.95 11.13 7.62
N ILE A 353 -15.24 10.90 7.39
CA ILE A 353 -16.02 9.84 8.06
C ILE A 353 -16.71 9.01 6.99
N GLY A 354 -16.38 7.72 6.93
CA GLY A 354 -16.96 6.75 5.99
C GLY A 354 -18.37 6.30 6.37
N THR A 355 -19.04 5.64 5.44
CA THR A 355 -20.41 5.14 5.61
C THR A 355 -20.54 4.13 6.76
N ASP A 356 -21.76 3.98 7.30
CA ASP A 356 -22.09 3.07 8.40
C ASP A 356 -21.26 3.25 9.70
N THR A 357 -20.58 4.39 9.84
CA THR A 357 -19.80 4.72 11.04
C THR A 357 -20.65 5.49 12.05
N SER A 358 -20.53 5.14 13.34
CA SER A 358 -21.22 5.81 14.45
C SER A 358 -20.24 6.47 15.41
N ILE A 359 -20.48 7.73 15.79
CA ILE A 359 -19.67 8.47 16.78
C ILE A 359 -20.51 8.83 18.01
N GLY A 360 -20.08 8.38 19.19
CA GLY A 360 -20.74 8.61 20.48
C GLY A 360 -20.62 10.03 21.03
N SER A 361 -21.42 10.31 22.06
CA SER A 361 -21.51 11.63 22.72
C SER A 361 -20.22 12.06 23.40
N GLY A 362 -19.96 13.37 23.45
CA GLY A 362 -18.76 13.96 24.04
C GLY A 362 -17.45 13.71 23.27
N SER A 363 -17.49 12.97 22.16
CA SER A 363 -16.30 12.60 21.40
C SER A 363 -15.74 13.75 20.55
N ARG A 364 -14.43 13.79 20.38
CA ARG A 364 -13.66 14.81 19.64
C ARG A 364 -12.83 14.14 18.55
N VAL A 365 -13.06 14.51 17.29
CA VAL A 365 -12.33 13.99 16.13
C VAL A 365 -11.73 15.16 15.34
N ILE A 366 -10.40 15.23 15.30
CA ILE A 366 -9.66 16.33 14.68
C ILE A 366 -8.58 15.77 13.75
N ASN A 367 -8.49 16.30 12.53
CA ASN A 367 -7.47 15.94 11.54
C ASN A 367 -7.36 14.42 11.32
N SER A 368 -8.47 13.70 11.39
CA SER A 368 -8.49 12.24 11.41
C SER A 368 -9.36 11.69 10.28
N ILE A 369 -9.05 10.48 9.85
CA ILE A 369 -9.81 9.78 8.80
C ILE A 369 -10.37 8.52 9.41
N ILE A 370 -11.68 8.36 9.35
CA ILE A 370 -12.40 7.21 9.87
C ILE A 370 -13.03 6.46 8.70
N GLY A 371 -12.72 5.17 8.62
CA GLY A 371 -13.20 4.22 7.62
C GLY A 371 -14.70 3.95 7.70
N THR A 372 -15.13 2.96 6.93
CA THR A 372 -16.51 2.51 6.86
C THR A 372 -16.83 1.50 7.95
N GLY A 373 -18.03 1.55 8.53
CA GLY A 373 -18.49 0.59 9.53
C GLY A 373 -17.78 0.67 10.88
N CYS A 374 -17.22 1.84 11.23
CA CYS A 374 -16.51 2.02 12.49
C CYS A 374 -17.46 2.37 13.64
N LYS A 375 -17.21 1.84 14.83
CA LYS A 375 -17.98 2.16 16.04
C LYS A 375 -17.12 2.94 17.02
N ILE A 376 -17.35 4.24 17.15
CA ILE A 376 -16.61 5.11 18.06
C ILE A 376 -17.49 5.41 19.29
N GLY A 377 -17.01 5.04 20.47
CA GLY A 377 -17.67 5.23 21.75
C GLY A 377 -17.85 6.69 22.18
N ALA A 378 -18.39 6.88 23.38
CA ALA A 378 -18.57 8.17 24.02
C ALA A 378 -17.27 8.70 24.65
N ASN A 379 -17.09 10.02 24.70
CA ASN A 379 -15.93 10.71 25.27
C ASN A 379 -14.57 10.30 24.66
N VAL A 380 -14.57 9.86 23.39
CA VAL A 380 -13.36 9.46 22.67
C VAL A 380 -12.65 10.69 22.10
N THR A 381 -11.32 10.73 22.17
CA THR A 381 -10.50 11.76 21.52
C THR A 381 -9.65 11.13 20.41
N LEU A 382 -9.90 11.50 19.15
CA LEU A 382 -9.12 11.11 17.98
C LEU A 382 -8.44 12.33 17.37
N GLU A 383 -7.11 12.34 17.36
CA GLU A 383 -6.32 13.44 16.80
C GLU A 383 -5.24 12.93 15.85
N ASN A 384 -5.20 13.48 14.63
CA ASN A 384 -4.20 13.13 13.61
C ASN A 384 -4.10 11.60 13.38
N SER A 385 -5.22 10.88 13.45
CA SER A 385 -5.24 9.41 13.46
C SER A 385 -6.04 8.86 12.28
N TYR A 386 -5.68 7.65 11.84
CA TYR A 386 -6.25 6.97 10.69
C TYR A 386 -6.89 5.67 11.14
N VAL A 387 -8.21 5.62 11.16
CA VAL A 387 -9.00 4.47 11.60
C VAL A 387 -9.53 3.77 10.37
N TRP A 388 -9.08 2.55 10.09
CA TRP A 388 -9.55 1.78 8.94
C TRP A 388 -10.89 1.10 9.21
N ASN A 389 -11.48 0.54 8.15
CA ASN A 389 -12.82 -0.01 8.13
C ASN A 389 -13.05 -1.06 9.23
N GLY A 390 -14.27 -1.09 9.79
CA GLY A 390 -14.68 -2.08 10.79
C GLY A 390 -14.05 -1.93 12.18
N THR A 391 -13.34 -0.83 12.45
CA THR A 391 -12.69 -0.63 13.75
C THR A 391 -13.69 -0.18 14.82
N THR A 392 -13.66 -0.81 16.00
CA THR A 392 -14.41 -0.38 17.18
C THR A 392 -13.47 0.30 18.18
N ILE A 393 -13.87 1.45 18.73
CA ILE A 393 -13.14 2.20 19.75
C ILE A 393 -14.07 2.41 20.94
N GLY A 394 -13.68 1.90 22.11
CA GLY A 394 -14.42 1.99 23.36
C GLY A 394 -14.44 3.39 23.97
N ASP A 395 -15.34 3.56 24.95
CA ASP A 395 -15.61 4.84 25.60
C ASP A 395 -14.39 5.40 26.35
N GLY A 396 -14.21 6.72 26.32
CA GLY A 396 -13.13 7.42 27.04
C GLY A 396 -11.73 7.20 26.46
N THR A 397 -11.60 6.53 25.30
CA THR A 397 -10.33 6.25 24.66
C THR A 397 -9.72 7.51 24.03
N ALA A 398 -8.40 7.69 24.14
CA ALA A 398 -7.66 8.75 23.46
C ALA A 398 -6.63 8.15 22.50
N VAL A 399 -6.71 8.51 21.22
CA VAL A 399 -5.80 8.07 20.16
C VAL A 399 -5.23 9.30 19.45
N SER A 400 -3.91 9.36 19.37
CA SER A 400 -3.20 10.44 18.72
C SER A 400 -2.12 9.90 17.78
N GLN A 401 -2.02 10.47 16.58
CA GLN A 401 -0.94 10.16 15.61
C GLN A 401 -0.75 8.66 15.33
N SER A 402 -1.86 7.92 15.23
CA SER A 402 -1.82 6.45 15.11
C SER A 402 -2.62 5.96 13.90
N ILE A 403 -2.22 4.80 13.38
CA ILE A 403 -2.99 4.05 12.37
C ILE A 403 -3.61 2.85 13.08
N LEU A 404 -4.93 2.76 13.05
CA LEU A 404 -5.71 1.62 13.53
C LEU A 404 -6.18 0.84 12.31
N ALA A 405 -5.48 -0.25 12.00
CA ALA A 405 -5.92 -1.17 10.97
C ALA A 405 -7.13 -1.98 11.44
N GLY A 406 -8.09 -2.18 10.53
CA GLY A 406 -9.38 -2.82 10.81
C GLY A 406 -9.24 -4.21 11.42
N ASN A 407 -10.28 -4.61 12.15
CA ASN A 407 -10.47 -5.91 12.78
C ASN A 407 -9.35 -6.35 13.71
N VAL A 408 -9.24 -5.75 14.90
CA VAL A 408 -8.65 -6.43 16.08
C VAL A 408 -7.14 -6.77 16.02
N VAL A 409 -6.54 -6.86 14.83
CA VAL A 409 -5.20 -7.39 14.57
C VAL A 409 -4.13 -6.49 15.14
N ALA A 410 -4.32 -5.18 15.17
CA ALA A 410 -3.33 -4.26 15.74
C ALA A 410 -3.16 -4.46 17.26
N VAL A 411 -4.28 -4.63 18.00
CA VAL A 411 -4.24 -4.87 19.45
C VAL A 411 -3.71 -6.27 19.73
N ALA A 412 -4.20 -7.28 19.00
CA ALA A 412 -3.72 -8.65 19.12
C ALA A 412 -2.21 -8.78 18.79
N THR A 413 -1.75 -8.16 17.71
CA THR A 413 -0.33 -8.19 17.30
C THR A 413 0.57 -7.43 18.26
N ALA A 414 0.15 -6.26 18.76
CA ALA A 414 0.90 -5.52 19.77
C ALA A 414 0.99 -6.32 21.09
N PHE A 415 -0.10 -6.97 21.50
CA PHE A 415 -0.14 -7.82 22.68
C PHE A 415 0.77 -9.05 22.52
N VAL A 416 0.68 -9.76 21.39
CA VAL A 416 1.56 -10.89 21.05
C VAL A 416 3.02 -10.48 21.01
N ARG A 417 3.34 -9.39 20.30
CA ARG A 417 4.71 -8.87 20.20
C ARG A 417 5.29 -8.63 21.60
N ARG A 418 4.53 -7.96 22.47
CA ARG A 418 4.99 -7.64 23.82
C ARG A 418 5.16 -8.90 24.67
N ALA A 419 4.25 -9.86 24.57
CA ALA A 419 4.34 -11.13 25.27
C ALA A 419 5.56 -11.96 24.80
N VAL A 420 5.84 -11.98 23.49
CA VAL A 420 7.01 -12.64 22.89
C VAL A 420 8.31 -11.96 23.32
N GLU A 421 8.37 -10.63 23.30
CA GLU A 421 9.52 -9.85 23.80
C GLU A 421 9.82 -10.20 25.27
N LEU A 422 8.79 -10.22 26.13
CA LEU A 422 8.95 -10.53 27.55
C LEU A 422 9.34 -12.00 27.84
N ALA A 423 8.91 -12.93 26.98
CA ALA A 423 9.28 -14.33 27.04
C ALA A 423 10.69 -14.60 26.48
N SER A 424 11.26 -13.65 25.74
CA SER A 424 12.59 -13.80 25.12
C SER A 424 13.73 -13.65 26.16
N PRO A 425 14.86 -14.36 25.99
CA PRO A 425 15.95 -14.37 26.98
C PRO A 425 16.57 -12.98 27.22
N GLU A 426 16.61 -12.13 26.18
CA GLU A 426 17.23 -10.80 26.22
C GLU A 426 16.49 -9.79 27.11
N HIS A 427 15.19 -10.01 27.35
CA HIS A 427 14.32 -9.04 28.04
C HIS A 427 13.70 -9.61 29.34
N GLY A 428 14.23 -10.72 29.85
CA GLY A 428 13.89 -11.26 31.17
C GLY A 428 13.52 -12.74 31.20
N GLY A 429 13.32 -13.40 30.04
CA GLY A 429 13.08 -14.84 29.95
C GLY A 429 11.90 -15.33 30.78
N LEU A 430 10.83 -14.53 30.88
CA LEU A 430 9.69 -14.82 31.73
C LEU A 430 8.94 -16.08 31.25
N ASP A 431 8.33 -16.77 32.20
CA ASP A 431 7.41 -17.86 31.90
C ASP A 431 6.22 -17.35 31.05
N PRO A 432 5.70 -18.12 30.08
CA PRO A 432 4.61 -17.69 29.19
C PRO A 432 3.40 -17.09 29.91
N SER A 433 3.01 -17.62 31.08
CA SER A 433 1.88 -17.08 31.84
C SER A 433 2.18 -15.68 32.39
N LYS A 434 3.39 -15.48 32.95
CA LYS A 434 3.82 -14.18 33.49
C LYS A 434 4.11 -13.16 32.39
N ALA A 435 4.55 -13.63 31.23
CA ALA A 435 4.78 -12.79 30.06
C ALA A 435 3.44 -12.25 29.50
N ALA A 436 2.41 -13.10 29.41
CA ALA A 436 1.06 -12.70 29.02
C ALA A 436 0.44 -11.72 30.02
N GLU A 437 0.51 -12.01 31.33
CA GLU A 437 0.00 -11.15 32.39
C GLU A 437 0.66 -9.76 32.36
N ARG A 438 2.01 -9.70 32.30
CA ARG A 438 2.73 -8.42 32.25
C ARG A 438 2.48 -7.66 30.96
N ALA A 439 2.25 -8.34 29.85
CA ALA A 439 1.92 -7.69 28.58
C ALA A 439 0.56 -6.96 28.64
N LEU A 440 -0.41 -7.44 29.43
CA LEU A 440 -1.69 -6.78 29.67
C LEU A 440 -1.65 -5.73 30.79
N THR A 441 -0.87 -5.96 31.84
CA THR A 441 -0.94 -5.15 33.08
C THR A 441 0.12 -4.06 33.19
N ALA A 442 1.15 -4.06 32.32
CA ALA A 442 2.23 -3.07 32.37
C ALA A 442 1.77 -1.62 32.14
N CYS A 443 0.67 -1.41 31.41
CA CYS A 443 0.09 -0.10 31.15
C CYS A 443 -1.26 0.05 31.87
N ARG A 444 -1.41 1.13 32.63
CA ARG A 444 -2.65 1.41 33.37
C ARG A 444 -3.81 1.62 32.39
N GLY A 445 -4.85 0.79 32.48
CA GLY A 445 -6.02 0.84 31.59
C GLY A 445 -5.95 -0.08 30.37
N ALA A 446 -4.85 -0.80 30.17
CA ALA A 446 -4.72 -1.74 29.04
C ALA A 446 -5.73 -2.90 29.07
N PRO A 447 -6.10 -3.53 30.21
CA PRO A 447 -7.13 -4.57 30.22
C PRO A 447 -8.50 -4.06 29.75
N LYS A 448 -8.88 -2.87 30.21
CA LYS A 448 -10.13 -2.20 29.80
C LYS A 448 -10.10 -1.83 28.32
N PHE A 449 -8.97 -1.34 27.83
CA PHE A 449 -8.77 -1.07 26.40
C PHE A 449 -8.83 -2.34 25.55
N VAL A 450 -8.21 -3.43 25.98
CA VAL A 450 -8.26 -4.71 25.24
C VAL A 450 -9.67 -5.27 25.23
N SER A 451 -10.41 -5.19 26.34
CA SER A 451 -11.83 -5.58 26.40
C SER A 451 -12.71 -4.72 25.48
N GLU A 452 -12.69 -3.39 25.64
CA GLU A 452 -13.64 -2.49 24.97
C GLU A 452 -13.26 -2.17 23.51
N VAL A 453 -11.96 -2.20 23.17
CA VAL A 453 -11.41 -1.76 21.87
C VAL A 453 -10.75 -2.91 21.11
N GLY A 454 -10.06 -3.81 21.83
CA GLY A 454 -9.35 -4.93 21.24
C GLY A 454 -10.29 -6.03 20.79
N VAL A 455 -10.99 -6.65 21.72
CA VAL A 455 -11.87 -7.80 21.51
C VAL A 455 -13.21 -7.37 20.92
N GLY A 456 -13.77 -6.26 21.40
CA GLY A 456 -15.10 -5.80 21.01
C GLY A 456 -16.23 -6.59 21.69
N GLY A 457 -17.47 -6.10 21.55
CA GLY A 457 -18.65 -6.75 22.16
C GLY A 457 -19.24 -7.86 21.29
N GLY A 458 -19.43 -9.04 21.88
CA GLY A 458 -20.11 -10.19 21.29
C GLY A 458 -19.20 -11.29 20.75
N GLN A 459 -19.76 -12.51 20.61
CA GLN A 459 -19.04 -13.74 20.26
C GLN A 459 -18.21 -13.62 18.98
N ALA A 460 -18.75 -13.06 17.88
CA ALA A 460 -18.04 -12.97 16.61
C ALA A 460 -16.76 -12.11 16.67
N ALA A 461 -16.77 -11.04 17.48
CA ALA A 461 -15.61 -10.16 17.65
C ALA A 461 -14.52 -10.82 18.51
N GLN A 462 -14.94 -11.60 19.53
CA GLN A 462 -14.05 -12.44 20.32
C GLN A 462 -13.35 -13.51 19.47
N VAL A 463 -14.09 -14.18 18.58
CA VAL A 463 -13.52 -15.16 17.63
C VAL A 463 -12.48 -14.52 16.74
N ASP A 464 -12.77 -13.36 16.15
CA ASP A 464 -11.84 -12.63 15.29
C ASP A 464 -10.59 -12.15 16.07
N PHE A 465 -10.73 -11.81 17.37
CA PHE A 465 -9.61 -11.50 18.24
C PHE A 465 -8.67 -12.68 18.45
N ILE A 466 -9.22 -13.84 18.75
CA ILE A 466 -8.42 -15.04 18.99
C ILE A 466 -7.73 -15.49 17.69
N LEU A 467 -8.41 -15.41 16.54
CA LEU A 467 -7.80 -15.66 15.23
C LEU A 467 -6.62 -14.72 14.96
N ALA A 468 -6.76 -13.44 15.31
CA ALA A 468 -5.69 -12.46 15.14
C ALA A 468 -4.48 -12.75 16.04
N LEU A 469 -4.70 -13.17 17.30
CA LEU A 469 -3.62 -13.60 18.20
C LEU A 469 -2.86 -14.81 17.64
N GLN A 470 -3.61 -15.81 17.16
CA GLN A 470 -3.06 -17.05 16.61
C GLN A 470 -2.21 -16.77 15.36
N ARG A 471 -2.71 -15.93 14.43
CA ARG A 471 -1.97 -15.50 13.23
C ARG A 471 -0.71 -14.72 13.60
N ALA A 472 -0.80 -13.77 14.54
CA ALA A 472 0.37 -13.00 14.97
C ALA A 472 1.47 -13.91 15.55
N LEU A 473 1.12 -14.90 16.37
CA LEU A 473 2.09 -15.87 16.91
C LEU A 473 2.72 -16.75 15.83
N GLN A 474 1.95 -17.16 14.82
CA GLN A 474 2.46 -17.91 13.68
C GLN A 474 3.55 -17.12 12.93
N HIS A 475 3.36 -15.82 12.74
CA HIS A 475 4.36 -14.97 12.08
C HIS A 475 5.65 -14.86 12.88
N TYR A 476 5.57 -14.75 14.21
CA TYR A 476 6.76 -14.75 15.07
C TYR A 476 7.48 -16.09 15.10
N ALA A 477 6.76 -17.21 14.98
CA ALA A 477 7.37 -18.54 14.87
C ALA A 477 8.14 -18.75 13.55
N LYS A 478 7.76 -18.06 12.47
CA LYS A 478 8.43 -18.12 11.16
C LYS A 478 9.58 -17.11 10.99
N GLY A 479 9.58 -16.01 11.76
CA GLY A 479 10.56 -14.91 11.65
C GLY A 479 11.88 -15.11 12.39
N GLY A 480 12.03 -16.19 13.17
CA GLY A 480 13.30 -16.56 13.80
C GLY A 480 14.31 -17.02 12.74
N GLN A 481 15.42 -16.29 12.63
CA GLN A 481 16.52 -16.54 11.69
C GLN A 481 16.90 -18.02 11.59
N GLN A 482 17.24 -18.44 10.37
CA GLN A 482 18.04 -19.63 10.09
C GLN A 482 19.33 -19.58 10.93
N GLY A 483 19.38 -20.34 12.02
CA GLY A 483 20.58 -20.50 12.83
C GLY A 483 20.28 -20.73 14.30
N GLN A 484 20.46 -21.98 14.74
CA GLN A 484 20.66 -22.42 16.13
C GLN A 484 19.67 -21.85 17.18
N ASP A 485 18.52 -22.52 17.34
CA ASP A 485 17.98 -22.94 18.65
C ASP A 485 16.60 -23.58 18.50
N GLN A 486 16.55 -24.91 18.41
CA GLN A 486 15.29 -25.69 18.42
C GLN A 486 14.49 -25.55 19.75
N GLN A 487 15.02 -24.84 20.75
CA GLN A 487 14.34 -24.60 22.03
C GLN A 487 13.40 -23.37 22.04
N GLN A 488 13.50 -22.44 21.10
CA GLN A 488 12.62 -21.25 21.07
C GLN A 488 11.22 -21.53 20.50
N GLY A 489 11.07 -22.49 19.59
CA GLY A 489 9.77 -22.86 19.00
C GLY A 489 8.78 -23.52 19.98
N GLY A 490 9.26 -24.02 21.12
CA GLY A 490 8.42 -24.61 22.17
C GLY A 490 7.69 -23.55 23.02
N LYS A 491 8.39 -22.46 23.39
CA LYS A 491 7.88 -21.42 24.30
C LYS A 491 6.87 -20.48 23.63
N SER A 492 7.08 -20.15 22.36
CA SER A 492 6.13 -19.33 21.58
C SER A 492 4.81 -20.05 21.36
N ALA A 493 4.83 -21.38 21.28
CA ALA A 493 3.64 -22.19 21.05
C ALA A 493 2.82 -22.47 22.32
N THR A 494 3.42 -22.39 23.52
CA THR A 494 2.69 -22.38 24.80
C THR A 494 2.18 -20.99 25.21
N LEU A 495 2.49 -19.96 24.41
CA LEU A 495 2.08 -18.59 24.69
C LEU A 495 0.61 -18.36 24.36
N LEU A 496 0.06 -19.00 23.33
CA LEU A 496 -1.36 -18.86 22.97
C LEU A 496 -2.30 -19.34 24.09
N PRO A 497 -2.17 -20.56 24.66
CA PRO A 497 -3.01 -20.99 25.78
C PRO A 497 -2.88 -20.07 26.99
N ALA A 498 -1.66 -19.63 27.32
CA ALA A 498 -1.41 -18.73 28.44
C ALA A 498 -2.08 -17.36 28.24
N MET A 499 -2.07 -16.83 27.01
CA MET A 499 -2.75 -15.57 26.70
C MET A 499 -4.26 -15.71 26.80
N LEU A 500 -4.85 -16.80 26.28
CA LEU A 500 -6.29 -17.05 26.38
C LEU A 500 -6.74 -17.20 27.83
N GLN A 501 -6.00 -17.95 28.65
CA GLN A 501 -6.32 -18.12 30.07
C GLN A 501 -6.27 -16.79 30.83
N GLN A 502 -5.32 -15.91 30.53
CA GLN A 502 -5.24 -14.59 31.17
C GLN A 502 -6.36 -13.64 30.70
N LEU A 503 -6.77 -13.73 29.44
CA LEU A 503 -7.89 -12.94 28.92
C LEU A 503 -9.23 -13.43 29.49
N TYR A 504 -9.41 -14.74 29.65
CA TYR A 504 -10.56 -15.33 30.32
C TYR A 504 -10.62 -14.91 31.80
N ALA A 505 -9.50 -15.01 32.53
CA ALA A 505 -9.43 -14.64 33.94
C ALA A 505 -9.66 -13.13 34.24
N LEU A 506 -9.60 -12.28 33.21
CA LEU A 506 -9.86 -10.84 33.31
C LEU A 506 -11.26 -10.46 32.77
N ASP A 507 -12.12 -11.44 32.50
CA ASP A 507 -13.45 -11.26 31.90
C ASP A 507 -13.39 -10.51 30.55
N ILE A 508 -12.30 -10.69 29.79
CA ILE A 508 -12.09 -10.08 28.48
C ILE A 508 -12.59 -10.98 27.35
N LEU A 509 -12.46 -12.29 27.52
CA LEU A 509 -13.02 -13.31 26.63
C LEU A 509 -14.03 -14.13 27.43
N GLU A 510 -15.19 -14.35 26.84
CA GLU A 510 -16.22 -15.23 27.39
C GLU A 510 -16.02 -16.64 26.83
N GLU A 511 -16.61 -17.63 27.51
CA GLU A 511 -16.57 -19.03 27.11
C GLU A 511 -17.08 -19.23 25.68
N GLU A 512 -18.24 -18.67 25.35
CA GLU A 512 -18.83 -18.75 24.00
C GLU A 512 -17.87 -18.25 22.90
N GLY A 513 -17.03 -17.25 23.20
CA GLY A 513 -16.06 -16.71 22.26
C GLY A 513 -14.87 -17.64 22.02
N ILE A 514 -14.40 -18.32 23.08
CA ILE A 514 -13.30 -19.30 22.98
C ILE A 514 -13.79 -20.56 22.26
N LEU A 515 -14.96 -21.08 22.61
CA LEU A 515 -15.59 -22.23 21.96
C LEU A 515 -15.96 -21.91 20.49
N GLY A 516 -16.46 -20.70 20.23
CA GLY A 516 -16.72 -20.21 18.87
C GLY A 516 -15.47 -20.19 18.00
N TRP A 517 -14.31 -19.80 18.55
CA TRP A 517 -13.03 -19.85 17.84
C TRP A 517 -12.57 -21.29 17.62
N TRP A 518 -12.80 -22.17 18.60
CA TRP A 518 -12.48 -23.59 18.48
C TRP A 518 -13.26 -24.28 17.37
N ALA A 519 -14.52 -23.89 17.14
CA ALA A 519 -15.34 -24.41 16.04
C ALA A 519 -15.02 -23.77 14.67
N ASP A 520 -14.34 -22.62 14.63
CA ASP A 520 -14.10 -21.86 13.39
C ASP A 520 -13.10 -22.56 12.45
N ALA A 521 -13.49 -22.70 11.18
CA ALA A 521 -12.66 -23.30 10.12
C ALA A 521 -11.38 -22.50 9.83
N ARG A 522 -11.37 -21.19 10.09
CA ARG A 522 -10.22 -20.29 9.89
C ARG A 522 -9.09 -20.56 10.91
N ALA A 523 -9.40 -21.21 12.03
CA ALA A 523 -8.41 -21.53 13.08
C ALA A 523 -7.46 -22.69 12.69
N VAL A 524 -7.75 -23.41 11.60
CA VAL A 524 -6.93 -24.51 11.05
C VAL A 524 -6.34 -24.19 9.67
N ASP A 525 -6.25 -22.91 9.31
CA ASP A 525 -5.67 -22.46 8.04
C ASP A 525 -4.13 -22.65 8.02
N GLY A 526 -3.71 -23.87 7.67
CA GLY A 526 -2.31 -24.30 7.58
C GLY A 526 -1.79 -25.07 8.81
N GLU A 527 -0.71 -25.84 8.60
CA GLU A 527 -0.16 -26.79 9.59
C GLU A 527 0.29 -26.11 10.91
N ALA A 528 0.84 -24.89 10.82
CA ALA A 528 1.27 -24.14 12.00
C ALA A 528 0.10 -23.51 12.80
N MET A 529 -1.00 -23.13 12.14
CA MET A 529 -2.21 -22.66 12.83
C MET A 529 -2.87 -23.83 13.57
N ALA A 530 -3.01 -24.98 12.90
CA ALA A 530 -3.52 -26.21 13.52
C ALA A 530 -2.67 -26.64 14.73
N GLY A 531 -1.34 -26.57 14.63
CA GLY A 531 -0.44 -26.90 15.74
C GLY A 531 -0.53 -25.95 16.95
N LEU A 532 -0.84 -24.67 16.73
CA LEU A 532 -1.10 -23.70 17.82
C LEU A 532 -2.47 -23.95 18.46
N LYS A 533 -3.49 -24.21 17.65
CA LYS A 533 -4.84 -24.55 18.12
C LYS A 533 -4.80 -25.79 18.99
N GLU A 534 -4.15 -26.85 18.56
CA GLU A 534 -4.05 -28.11 19.29
C GLU A 534 -3.51 -27.96 20.72
N LYS A 535 -2.62 -26.99 20.96
CA LYS A 535 -2.07 -26.73 22.30
C LYS A 535 -3.06 -26.06 23.26
N CYS A 536 -4.16 -25.51 22.75
CA CYS A 536 -5.26 -24.97 23.55
C CYS A 536 -6.30 -26.04 23.93
N ARG A 537 -6.17 -27.29 23.47
CA ARG A 537 -7.16 -28.36 23.71
C ARG A 537 -7.49 -28.55 25.18
N VAL A 538 -6.48 -28.58 26.06
CA VAL A 538 -6.68 -28.75 27.51
C VAL A 538 -7.51 -27.61 28.13
N LEU A 539 -7.35 -26.39 27.62
CA LEU A 539 -8.14 -25.24 28.08
C LEU A 539 -9.60 -25.33 27.59
N VAL A 540 -9.79 -25.79 26.35
CA VAL A 540 -11.13 -25.96 25.75
C VAL A 540 -11.89 -27.12 26.42
N GLU A 541 -11.26 -28.27 26.61
CA GLU A 541 -11.86 -29.41 27.34
C GLU A 541 -12.23 -29.02 28.77
N TRP A 542 -11.46 -28.13 29.42
CA TRP A 542 -11.82 -27.63 30.75
C TRP A 542 -13.05 -26.73 30.72
N LEU A 543 -13.21 -25.88 29.70
CA LEU A 543 -14.40 -25.04 29.52
C LEU A 543 -15.63 -25.89 29.20
N GLU A 544 -15.54 -26.81 28.23
CA GLU A 544 -16.65 -27.70 27.84
C GLU A 544 -17.18 -28.57 28.99
N ASN A 545 -16.33 -28.96 29.95
CA ASN A 545 -16.75 -29.75 31.12
C ASN A 545 -17.24 -28.89 32.29
N ALA A 546 -17.01 -27.58 32.28
CA ALA A 546 -17.47 -26.68 33.35
C ALA A 546 -18.98 -26.41 33.26
N GLU A 547 -19.59 -26.55 32.07
CA GLU A 547 -21.05 -26.46 31.87
C GLU A 547 -21.82 -27.67 32.45
N GLU A 548 -21.20 -28.86 32.58
CA GLU A 548 -21.91 -30.07 33.05
C GLU A 548 -22.13 -30.14 34.58
N GLU A 549 -21.54 -29.24 35.39
CA GLU A 549 -21.69 -29.27 36.86
C GLU A 549 -22.76 -28.29 37.41
N ASP A 550 -23.31 -27.37 36.60
CA ASP A 550 -24.27 -26.35 37.06
C ASP A 550 -25.76 -26.65 36.70
N ASP A 551 -26.04 -27.74 35.96
CA ASP A 551 -27.39 -28.12 35.50
C ASP A 551 -28.08 -29.21 36.38
N ASP A 552 -27.48 -29.59 37.52
CA ASP A 552 -27.91 -30.75 38.35
C ASP A 552 -28.63 -30.36 39.68
N ASP A 553 -29.29 -29.20 39.76
CA ASP A 553 -29.95 -28.70 41.00
C ASP A 553 -31.40 -28.19 40.81
N GLU A 554 -32.16 -28.73 39.85
CA GLU A 554 -33.62 -28.58 39.82
C GLU A 554 -34.30 -29.91 39.44
N ASP A 555 -34.66 -30.72 40.46
CA ASP A 555 -35.86 -31.57 40.49
C ASP A 555 -35.79 -32.50 41.72
N ASP A 556 -36.60 -32.22 42.76
CA ASP A 556 -37.28 -33.20 43.61
C ASP A 556 -37.80 -32.51 44.89
N ASP A 557 -38.97 -31.87 44.80
CA ASP A 557 -39.82 -31.57 45.96
C ASP A 557 -41.28 -31.80 45.55
N ASP A 558 -41.64 -33.07 45.34
CA ASP A 558 -43.03 -33.52 45.40
C ASP A 558 -43.08 -34.94 46.01
N ASP A 559 -44.04 -35.11 46.92
CA ASP A 559 -44.50 -36.34 47.58
C ASP A 559 -43.68 -36.89 48.77
N ASP A 560 -44.19 -36.66 49.99
CA ASP A 560 -44.80 -37.79 50.73
C ASP A 560 -45.70 -37.33 51.90
N ASP A 561 -46.91 -37.85 51.83
CA ASP A 561 -48.01 -37.78 52.78
C ASP A 561 -47.75 -38.54 54.12
N ASP A 562 -48.50 -38.09 55.12
CA ASP A 562 -49.19 -38.87 56.16
C ASP A 562 -48.47 -39.62 57.31
N ASP A 563 -49.11 -39.39 58.46
CA ASP A 563 -49.31 -40.22 59.65
C ASP A 563 -48.16 -40.47 60.65
N SER A 564 -48.32 -39.90 61.85
CA SER A 564 -48.66 -40.72 63.04
C SER A 564 -49.00 -39.91 64.32
N ASP A 565 -50.14 -40.29 64.90
CA ASP A 565 -50.65 -40.17 66.29
C ASP A 565 -51.01 -38.81 66.94
#